data_AF-A0A9P3M075-F1
#
_entry.id   AF-A0A9P3M075-F1
#
_cell.length_a   1.000
_cell.length_b   1.000
_cell.length_c   1.000
_cell.angle_alpha   90.00
_cell.angle_beta   90.00
_cell.angle_gamma   90.00
#
_symmetry.space_group_name_H-M   'P 1'
#
loop_
_entity.id
_entity.type
_entity.pdbx_description
1 polymer ?
#
loop_
_entity_poly.entity_id
_entity_poly.type
_entity_poly.pdbx_seq_one_letter_code
_entity_poly.pdbx_strand_id
1 'polypeptide(L)' 'MTVAVAPQTAMSGTTATKKKVSYANLGVGAAMNMFEVTTLGQPFEVIKTHLAANRQDTMVTAFKKIYQRGGISGFYQG' A
#
# COMPACT_ATOMS: atom_id res chain seq x y z
N MET A 1 -31.48 -26.64 -39.81
CA MET A 1 -30.51 -25.57 -39.45
C MET A 1 -31.31 -24.39 -38.91
N THR A 2 -31.69 -24.41 -37.63
CA THR A 2 -32.34 -23.27 -36.95
C THR A 2 -32.38 -23.55 -35.45
N VAL A 3 -31.32 -23.15 -34.72
CA VAL A 3 -31.42 -23.01 -33.26
C VAL A 3 -32.01 -21.63 -33.02
N ALA A 4 -33.18 -21.59 -32.40
CA ALA A 4 -33.83 -20.38 -31.95
C ALA A 4 -32.94 -19.68 -30.91
N VAL A 5 -32.46 -18.48 -31.26
CA VAL A 5 -31.83 -17.56 -30.32
C VAL A 5 -32.94 -16.96 -29.44
N ALA A 6 -32.96 -17.36 -28.18
CA ALA A 6 -33.70 -16.64 -27.15
C ALA A 6 -33.06 -15.25 -26.95
N PRO A 7 -33.84 -14.17 -26.84
CA PRO A 7 -33.28 -12.87 -26.48
C PRO A 7 -32.84 -12.92 -25.01
N GLN A 8 -31.54 -12.84 -24.78
CA GLN A 8 -30.98 -12.58 -23.45
C GLN A 8 -31.49 -11.22 -22.98
N THR A 9 -32.49 -11.27 -22.12
CA THR A 9 -32.88 -10.16 -21.25
C THR A 9 -31.85 -10.06 -20.13
N ALA A 10 -31.62 -8.82 -19.68
CA ALA A 10 -30.74 -8.40 -18.60
C ALA A 10 -29.26 -8.22 -18.97
N MET A 11 -28.90 -7.00 -19.34
CA MET A 11 -28.20 -6.14 -18.38
C MET A 11 -28.76 -4.73 -18.51
N SER A 12 -29.53 -4.36 -17.49
CA SER A 12 -29.96 -2.99 -17.23
C SER A 12 -28.73 -2.10 -17.30
N GLY A 13 -28.69 -1.20 -18.29
CA GLY A 13 -27.69 -0.16 -18.39
C GLY A 13 -27.77 0.67 -17.12
N THR A 14 -26.96 0.33 -16.12
CA THR A 14 -26.80 1.14 -14.92
C THR A 14 -26.17 2.42 -15.41
N THR A 15 -27.02 3.43 -15.49
CA THR A 15 -26.68 4.82 -15.72
C THR A 15 -25.40 5.10 -14.96
N ALA A 16 -24.33 5.40 -15.70
CA ALA A 16 -23.05 5.85 -15.16
C ALA A 16 -23.28 7.21 -14.49
N THR A 17 -23.95 7.19 -13.34
CA THR A 17 -24.06 8.29 -12.41
C THR A 17 -22.63 8.52 -12.00
N LYS A 18 -22.00 9.60 -12.47
CA LYS A 18 -20.69 10.02 -11.95
C LYS A 18 -20.85 10.18 -10.44
N LYS A 19 -20.59 9.11 -9.70
CA LYS A 19 -20.50 9.13 -8.25
C LYS A 19 -19.41 10.15 -7.99
N LYS A 20 -19.79 11.34 -7.53
CA LYS A 20 -18.84 12.37 -7.11
C LYS A 20 -17.78 11.61 -6.32
N VAL A 21 -16.53 11.62 -6.78
CA VAL A 21 -15.43 10.96 -6.09
C VAL A 21 -15.55 11.44 -4.65
N SER A 22 -15.98 10.56 -3.75
CA SER A 22 -16.26 10.96 -2.38
C SER A 22 -14.91 11.33 -1.81
N TYR A 23 -14.68 12.62 -1.57
CA TYR A 23 -13.44 13.10 -0.95
C TYR A 23 -13.14 12.34 0.34
N ALA A 24 -14.17 11.84 1.03
CA ALA A 24 -14.03 10.92 2.16
C ALA A 24 -13.45 9.56 1.76
N ASN A 25 -13.89 8.93 0.67
CA ASN A 25 -13.32 7.66 0.19
C ASN A 25 -11.89 7.83 -0.35
N LEU A 26 -11.61 8.97 -0.98
CA LEU A 26 -10.26 9.30 -1.43
C LEU A 26 -9.32 9.56 -0.23
N GLY A 27 -9.80 10.26 0.80
CA GLY A 27 -9.08 10.48 2.04
C GLY A 27 -8.82 9.20 2.81
N VAL A 28 -9.81 8.30 2.91
CA VAL A 28 -9.64 6.98 3.52
C VAL A 28 -8.65 6.14 2.71
N GLY A 29 -8.72 6.16 1.38
CA GLY A 29 -7.74 5.46 0.53
C GLY A 29 -6.32 6.01 0.68
N ALA A 30 -6.16 7.33 0.77
CA ALA A 30 -4.87 7.98 0.98
C ALA A 30 -4.31 7.68 2.38
N ALA A 31 -5.15 7.72 3.42
CA ALA A 31 -4.76 7.36 4.78
C ALA A 31 -4.33 5.90 4.88
N MET A 32 -5.06 4.98 4.22
CA MET A 32 -4.73 3.56 4.21
C MET A 32 -3.39 3.29 3.52
N ASN A 33 -3.13 3.94 2.38
CA ASN A 33 -1.83 3.87 1.69
C ASN A 33 -0.69 4.48 2.53
N MET A 34 -0.93 5.62 3.17
CA MET A 34 0.03 6.23 4.10
C MET A 34 0.33 5.30 5.28
N PHE A 35 -0.68 4.63 5.83
CA PHE A 35 -0.50 3.69 6.94
C PHE A 35 0.33 2.47 6.53
N GLU A 36 0.10 1.95 5.33
CA GLU A 36 0.87 0.85 4.76
C GLU A 36 2.33 1.24 4.52
N VAL A 37 2.56 2.44 3.95
CA VAL A 37 3.90 2.98 3.70
C VAL A 37 4.65 3.30 4.99
N THR A 38 4.00 3.91 5.98
CA THR A 38 4.63 4.26 7.26
C THR A 38 4.96 3.02 8.09
N THR A 39 4.08 2.01 8.11
CA THR A 39 4.26 0.81 8.93
C THR A 39 5.25 -0.20 8.32
N LEU A 40 5.25 -0.36 7.00
CA LEU A 40 6.07 -1.38 6.33
C LEU A 40 7.07 -0.78 5.33
N GLY A 41 6.69 0.25 4.57
CA GLY A 41 7.54 0.85 3.53
C GLY A 41 8.77 1.58 4.07
N GLN A 42 8.57 2.63 4.87
CA GLN A 42 9.65 3.45 5.44
C GLN A 42 10.65 2.62 6.28
N PRO A 43 10.21 1.69 7.15
CA PRO A 43 11.14 0.83 7.87
C PRO A 43 12.00 -0.02 6.92
N PHE A 44 11.44 -0.52 5.82
CA PHE A 44 12.20 -1.32 4.85
C PHE A 44 13.23 -0.48 4.08
N GLU A 45 12.88 0.75 3.73
CA GLU A 45 13.83 1.69 3.11
C GLU A 45 14.99 2.02 4.03
N VAL A 46 14.70 2.32 5.31
CA VAL A 46 15.75 2.61 6.30
C VAL A 46 16.60 1.37 6.60
N ILE A 47 16.02 0.19 6.70
CA ILE A 47 16.79 -1.06 6.87
C ILE A 47 17.69 -1.30 5.66
N LYS A 48 17.19 -1.07 4.44
CA LYS A 48 17.97 -1.25 3.20
C LYS A 48 19.15 -0.27 3.13
N THR A 49 18.96 0.99 3.49
CA THR A 49 20.07 1.96 3.53
C THR A 49 21.06 1.63 4.65
N HIS A 50 20.59 1.15 5.80
CA HIS A 50 21.46 0.74 6.91
C HIS A 50 22.31 -0.50 6.57
N LEU A 51 21.74 -1.45 5.81
CA LEU A 51 22.45 -2.61 5.25
C LEU A 51 23.44 -2.23 4.15
N ALA A 52 23.10 -1.26 3.30
CA ALA A 52 24.02 -0.74 2.31
C ALA A 52 25.24 -0.05 2.96
N ALA A 53 25.01 0.69 4.06
CA ALA A 53 26.06 1.31 4.85
C ALA A 53 26.87 0.30 5.67
N ASN A 54 26.25 -0.80 6.11
CA ASN A 54 26.90 -1.86 6.90
C ASN A 54 26.68 -3.23 6.24
N ARG A 55 27.39 -3.51 5.14
CA ARG A 55 27.24 -4.75 4.35
C ARG A 55 27.53 -6.06 5.12
N GLN A 56 28.14 -5.96 6.29
CA GLN A 56 28.44 -7.09 7.17
C GLN A 56 27.26 -7.40 8.12
N ASP A 57 26.31 -6.48 8.29
CA ASP A 57 25.14 -6.67 9.15
C ASP A 57 24.05 -7.46 8.41
N THR A 58 23.37 -8.34 9.14
CA THR A 58 22.16 -9.02 8.68
C THR A 58 20.93 -8.13 8.93
N MET A 59 19.81 -8.37 8.23
CA MET A 59 18.56 -7.61 8.42
C MET A 59 18.13 -7.49 9.89
N VAL A 60 18.25 -8.57 10.66
CA VAL A 60 17.91 -8.60 12.09
C VAL A 60 18.83 -7.68 12.91
N THR A 61 20.13 -7.69 12.61
CA THR A 61 21.13 -6.83 13.26
C THR A 61 20.90 -5.37 12.91
N ALA A 62 20.60 -5.06 11.65
CA ALA A 62 20.25 -3.72 11.20
C ALA A 62 18.98 -3.22 11.89
N PHE A 63 17.92 -4.03 11.96
CA PHE A 63 16.68 -3.69 12.68
C PHE A 63 16.95 -3.37 14.15
N LYS A 64 17.72 -4.23 14.83
CA LYS A 64 18.10 -4.02 16.24
C LYS A 64 18.93 -2.75 16.42
N LYS A 65 19.87 -2.46 15.52
CA LYS A 65 20.69 -1.24 15.55
C LYS A 65 19.85 0.02 15.32
N ILE A 66 18.94 0.02 14.34
CA ILE A 66 18.02 1.14 14.08
C ILE A 66 17.14 1.41 15.31
N TYR A 67 16.56 0.34 15.88
CA TYR A 67 15.74 0.43 17.08
C TYR A 67 16.54 0.89 18.32
N GLN A 68 17.78 0.43 18.49
CA GLN A 68 18.65 0.91 19.56
C GLN A 68 19.07 2.37 19.38
N ARG A 69 19.20 2.85 18.14
CA ARG A 69 19.67 4.21 17.84
C ARG A 69 18.57 5.26 17.93
N GLY A 70 17.33 4.92 17.57
CA GLY A 70 16.23 5.89 17.50
C GLY A 70 14.85 5.31 17.81
N GLY A 71 14.74 4.11 18.36
CA GLY A 71 13.46 3.46 18.63
C GLY A 71 12.62 3.30 17.37
N ILE A 72 11.29 3.50 17.50
CA ILE A 72 10.37 3.48 16.35
C ILE A 72 10.66 4.64 15.41
N SER A 73 10.98 5.84 15.93
CA SER A 73 11.36 7.00 15.10
C SER A 73 12.62 6.78 14.28
N GLY A 74 13.48 5.82 14.66
CA GLY A 74 14.67 5.45 13.88
C GLY A 74 14.32 4.88 12.51
N PHE A 75 13.18 4.20 12.37
CA PHE A 75 12.67 3.68 11.09
C PHE A 75 12.00 4.74 10.22
N TYR A 76 11.81 5.94 10.77
CA TYR A 76 11.28 7.11 10.09
C TYR A 76 12.36 8.19 9.89
N GLN A 77 13.61 7.91 10.30
CA GLN A 77 14.76 8.76 9.99
C GLN A 77 15.25 8.43 8.58
N GLY A 78 14.71 9.14 7.60
CA GLY A 78 15.09 9.17 6.20
C GLY A 78 14.85 10.56 5.64
#